data_AF-A0A1X0QMZ7-F1
#
_entry.id   AF-A0A1X0QMZ7-F1
#
_cell.length_a   1.000
_cell.length_b   1.000
_cell.length_c   1.000
_cell.angle_alpha   90.00
_cell.angle_beta   90.00
_cell.angle_gamma   90.00
#
_symmetry.space_group_name_H-M   'P 1'
#
loop_
_entity.id
_entity.type
_entity.pdbx_description
1 polymer ?
#
loop_
_entity_poly.entity_id
_entity_poly.type
_entity_poly.pdbx_seq_one_letter_code
_entity_poly.pdbx_strand_id
1 'polypeptide(L)'
;LREHFVGFEISVNGLYKQIREKYAISLKQTTKYTLGRDVPRTIEVRFNINSHWEAAEVNFQESCVFVNEAGFHLQLMRGRAWLR
;
A
#
# COMPACT_ATOMS: atom_id res chain seq x y z
N LEU A 1 -20.70 13.73 -8.33
CA LEU A 1 -19.51 14.11 -7.53
C LEU A 1 -18.82 15.37 -8.07
N ARG A 2 -18.40 15.43 -9.35
CA ARG A 2 -17.74 16.64 -9.89
C ARG A 2 -18.64 17.88 -9.98
N GLU A 3 -19.95 17.71 -10.14
CA GLU A 3 -20.91 18.82 -10.24
C GLU A 3 -21.13 19.59 -8.93
N HIS A 4 -20.84 18.98 -7.77
CA HIS A 4 -21.00 19.60 -6.45
C HIS A 4 -19.71 20.22 -5.90
N PHE A 5 -18.59 20.08 -6.61
CA PHE A 5 -17.27 20.49 -6.15
C PHE A 5 -16.48 21.17 -7.28
N VAL A 6 -17.11 22.16 -7.93
CA VAL A 6 -16.48 22.98 -8.96
C VAL A 6 -15.28 23.72 -8.34
N GLY A 7 -14.08 23.50 -8.90
CA GLY A 7 -12.83 24.09 -8.40
C GLY A 7 -12.12 23.30 -7.29
N PHE A 8 -12.66 22.15 -6.88
CA PHE A 8 -12.01 21.30 -5.90
C PHE A 8 -10.97 20.40 -6.58
N GLU A 9 -9.71 20.80 -6.47
CA GLU A 9 -8.57 20.04 -6.95
C GLU A 9 -7.87 19.39 -5.75
N ILE A 10 -8.05 18.07 -5.58
CA ILE A 10 -7.29 17.31 -4.58
C ILE A 10 -6.01 16.81 -5.22
N SER A 11 -4.88 17.21 -4.66
CA SER A 11 -3.62 16.55 -4.98
C SER A 11 -3.61 15.13 -4.43
N VAL A 12 -3.04 14.20 -5.21
CA VAL A 12 -2.86 12.80 -4.81
C VAL A 12 -2.16 12.70 -3.44
N ASN A 13 -1.13 13.54 -3.20
CA ASN A 13 -0.44 13.61 -1.92
C ASN A 13 -1.32 14.10 -0.77
N GLY A 14 -2.18 15.09 -1.01
CA GLY A 14 -3.13 15.58 -0.01
C GLY A 14 -4.13 14.50 0.40
N LEU A 15 -4.63 13.73 -0.58
CA LEU A 15 -5.48 12.58 -0.32
C LEU A 15 -4.75 11.50 0.49
N TYR A 16 -3.53 11.12 0.10
CA TYR A 16 -2.74 10.14 0.84
C TYR A 16 -2.48 10.57 2.28
N LYS A 17 -2.15 11.84 2.50
CA LYS A 17 -1.92 12.39 3.83
C LYS A 17 -3.18 12.27 4.70
N GLN A 18 -4.33 12.70 4.17
CA GLN A 18 -5.60 12.62 4.90
C GLN A 18 -5.99 11.17 5.23
N ILE A 19 -5.84 10.25 4.27
CA ILE A 19 -6.12 8.82 4.46
C ILE A 19 -5.24 8.24 5.58
N ARG A 20 -3.94 8.56 5.56
CA ARG A 20 -2.99 8.09 6.56
C ARG A 20 -3.25 8.66 7.95
N GLU A 21 -3.46 9.96 8.06
CA GLU A 21 -3.57 10.66 9.36
C GLU A 21 -4.95 10.46 10.01
N LYS A 22 -6.02 10.49 9.22
CA LYS A 22 -7.39 10.42 9.74
C LYS A 22 -7.91 9.00 9.89
N TYR A 23 -7.48 8.09 9.02
CA TYR A 23 -8.02 6.73 8.96
C TYR A 23 -6.99 5.63 9.24
N ALA A 24 -5.73 6.00 9.50
CA ALA A 24 -4.62 5.06 9.71
C ALA A 24 -4.44 4.04 8.56
N ILE A 25 -4.91 4.38 7.35
CA ILE A 25 -4.80 3.51 6.17
C ILE A 25 -3.49 3.85 5.45
N SER A 26 -2.72 2.82 5.13
CA SER A 26 -1.50 2.93 4.34
C SER A 26 -1.69 2.25 2.99
N LEU A 27 -1.50 3.01 1.91
CA LEU A 27 -1.59 2.51 0.54
C LEU A 27 -0.17 2.21 0.04
N LYS A 28 0.15 0.92 -0.13
CA LYS A 28 1.43 0.50 -0.68
C LYS A 28 1.32 0.28 -2.18
N GLN A 29 2.13 1.00 -2.94
CA GLN A 29 2.27 0.74 -4.37
C GLN A 29 3.06 -0.54 -4.58
N THR A 30 2.47 -1.49 -5.31
CA THR A 30 3.16 -2.72 -5.71
C THR A 30 4.22 -2.38 -6.75
N THR A 31 5.49 -2.44 -6.36
CA THR A 31 6.63 -2.30 -7.27
C THR A 31 7.17 -3.69 -7.63
N LYS A 32 7.71 -3.84 -8.84
CA LYS A 32 8.47 -5.05 -9.21
C LYS A 32 9.59 -5.22 -8.18
N TYR A 33 9.83 -6.47 -7.77
CA TYR A 33 10.81 -6.81 -6.73
C TYR A 33 12.15 -6.13 -7.03
N THR A 34 12.46 -5.05 -6.31
CA THR A 34 13.66 -4.27 -6.56
C THR A 34 14.82 -5.02 -5.90
N LEU A 35 15.90 -5.27 -6.64
CA LEU A 35 17.11 -5.95 -6.13
C LEU A 35 17.65 -5.33 -4.81
N GLY A 36 17.35 -4.05 -4.55
CA GLY A 36 17.64 -3.36 -3.30
C GLY A 36 16.90 -3.89 -2.05
N ARG A 37 15.94 -4.80 -2.21
CA ARG A 37 15.11 -5.38 -1.15
C ARG A 37 15.90 -6.29 -0.20
N ASP A 38 16.88 -7.01 -0.74
CA ASP A 38 17.67 -8.02 0.00
C ASP A 38 19.09 -7.56 0.31
N VAL A 39 19.37 -6.27 0.10
CA VAL A 39 20.64 -5.67 0.52
C VAL A 39 20.66 -5.63 2.06
N PRO A 40 21.79 -5.98 2.71
CA PRO A 40 21.87 -6.07 4.18
C PRO A 40 21.34 -4.84 4.91
N ARG A 41 21.65 -3.65 4.39
CA ARG A 41 21.16 -2.37 4.91
C ARG A 41 19.63 -2.28 4.95
N THR A 42 18.95 -2.73 3.89
CA THR A 42 17.48 -2.68 3.81
C THR A 42 16.84 -3.70 4.75
N ILE A 43 17.49 -4.85 4.96
CA ILE A 43 17.06 -5.88 5.90
C ILE A 43 17.14 -5.35 7.34
N GLU A 44 18.27 -4.73 7.70
CA GLU A 44 18.48 -4.14 9.03
C GLU A 44 17.46 -3.04 9.35
N VAL A 45 17.19 -2.14 8.39
CA VAL A 45 16.17 -1.09 8.56
C VAL A 45 14.79 -1.69 8.82
N ARG A 46 14.41 -2.75 8.09
CA ARG A 46 13.11 -3.42 8.32
C ARG A 46 13.03 -4.09 9.67
N PHE A 47 14.13 -4.75 10.09
CA PHE A 47 14.20 -5.38 11.39
C PHE A 47 13.97 -4.35 12.50
N ASN A 48 14.70 -3.23 12.48
CA ASN A 48 14.56 -2.17 13.47
C ASN A 48 13.13 -1.59 13.52
N ILE A 49 12.54 -1.33 12.34
CA ILE A 49 11.15 -0.88 12.25
C ILE A 49 10.23 -1.92 12.90
N ASN A 50 10.35 -3.21 12.55
CA ASN A 50 9.50 -4.27 13.11
C ASN A 50 9.63 -4.38 14.63
N SER A 51 10.86 -4.32 15.16
CA SER A 51 11.12 -4.35 16.60
C SER A 51 10.47 -3.16 17.33
N HIS A 52 10.48 -1.96 16.73
CA HIS A 52 9.78 -0.80 17.29
C HIS A 52 8.26 -1.00 17.34
N TRP A 53 7.66 -1.63 16.33
CA TRP A 53 6.22 -1.93 16.31
C TRP A 53 5.84 -3.03 17.30
N GLU A 54 6.67 -4.07 17.44
CA GLU A 54 6.50 -5.10 18.46
C GLU A 54 6.56 -4.51 19.87
N ALA A 55 7.51 -3.61 20.13
CA ALA A 55 7.62 -2.90 21.40
C ALA A 55 6.43 -1.97 21.69
N ALA A 56 5.71 -1.53 20.65
CA ALA A 56 4.49 -0.74 20.74
C ALA A 56 3.21 -1.61 20.81
N GLU A 57 3.36 -2.94 20.98
CA GLU A 57 2.27 -3.92 21.01
C GLU A 57 1.37 -3.90 19.75
N VAL A 58 1.91 -3.48 18.61
CA VAL A 58 1.18 -3.47 17.35
C VAL A 58 1.20 -4.86 16.72
N ASN A 59 0.13 -5.63 16.97
CA ASN A 59 -0.05 -6.94 16.36
C ASN A 59 -0.62 -6.83 14.94
N PHE A 60 0.23 -6.98 13.92
CA PHE A 60 -0.19 -6.94 12.52
C PHE A 60 -1.11 -8.09 12.11
N GLN A 61 -1.06 -9.25 12.77
CA GLN A 61 -1.92 -10.39 12.41
C GLN A 61 -3.37 -10.16 12.84
N GLU A 62 -3.57 -9.45 13.94
CA GLU A 62 -4.90 -9.21 14.52
C GLU A 62 -5.47 -7.84 14.12
N SER A 63 -4.61 -6.84 13.88
CA SER A 63 -5.04 -5.45 13.68
C SER A 63 -5.00 -4.98 12.22
N CYS A 64 -4.35 -5.71 11.30
CA CYS A 64 -4.17 -5.25 9.92
C CYS A 64 -4.87 -6.17 8.90
N VAL A 65 -5.74 -5.57 8.09
CA VAL A 65 -6.30 -6.21 6.89
C VAL A 65 -5.45 -5.82 5.68
N PHE A 66 -4.75 -6.80 5.11
CA PHE A 66 -3.96 -6.59 3.89
C PHE A 66 -4.83 -6.84 2.65
N VAL A 67 -5.16 -5.78 1.93
CA VAL A 67 -5.84 -5.87 0.62
C VAL A 67 -4.79 -5.76 -0.47
N ASN A 68 -4.45 -6.88 -1.10
CA ASN A 68 -3.50 -6.92 -2.22
C ASN A 68 -4.24 -7.07 -3.56
N GLU A 69 -4.10 -6.07 -4.43
CA GLU A 69 -4.66 -6.08 -5.78
C GLU A 69 -4.15 -7.25 -6.64
N ALA A 70 -2.94 -7.78 -6.38
CA ALA A 70 -2.40 -8.90 -7.17
C ALA A 70 -3.28 -10.17 -7.10
N GLY A 71 -3.99 -10.39 -5.99
CA GLY A 71 -4.97 -11.48 -5.88
C GLY A 71 -6.25 -11.22 -6.69
N PHE A 72 -6.66 -9.95 -6.80
CA PHE A 72 -7.80 -9.54 -7.63
C PHE A 72 -7.48 -9.55 -9.13
N HIS A 73 -6.24 -9.18 -9.50
CA HIS A 73 -5.82 -9.10 -10.90
C HIS A 73 -5.80 -10.48 -11.59
N LEU A 74 -5.44 -11.55 -10.86
CA LEU A 74 -5.47 -12.93 -11.37
C LEU A 74 -6.88 -13.40 -11.74
N GLN A 75 -7.92 -12.94 -11.03
CA GLN A 75 -9.30 -13.37 -11.26
C GLN A 75 -10.05 -12.44 -12.23
N LEU A 76 -9.61 -11.18 -12.38
CA LEU A 76 -10.21 -10.18 -13.29
C LEU A 76 -9.71 -10.29 -14.76
N MET A 77 -8.69 -11.12 -15.04
CA MET A 77 -8.16 -11.33 -16.40
C MET A 77 -8.68 -12.58 -17.13
N ARG A 78 -9.90 -13.04 -16.84
CA ARG A 78 -10.50 -14.19 -17.57
C ARG A 78 -10.90 -13.92 -19.04
N GLY A 79 -10.50 -12.80 -19.64
CA GLY A 79 -10.99 -12.39 -20.97
C GLY A 79 -10.01 -11.66 -21.89
N ARG A 80 -8.72 -11.56 -21.57
CA ARG A 80 -7.73 -10.99 -22.52
C ARG A 80 -6.88 -12.12 -23.09
N ALA A 81 -7.48 -12.83 -24.05
CA ALA A 81 -6.76 -13.69 -24.96
C ALA A 81 -5.71 -12.85 -25.70
N TRP A 82 -4.50 -13.39 -25.81
CA TRP A 82 -3.43 -12.85 -26.62
C TRP A 82 -3.90 -12.74 -28.08
N LEU A 83 -3.84 -11.53 -28.64
CA LEU A 83 -3.75 -11.33 -30.08
C LEU A 83 -2.26 -11.28 -30.44
N ARG A 84 -1.97 -11.94 -31.56
CA ARG A 84 -0.68 -12.45 -32.05
C ARG A 84 0.50 -11.48 -32.03
#